data_AF-A0A0L9UQE3-F1
#
_entry.id   AF-A0A0L9UQE3-F1
#
_cell.length_a   1.000
_cell.length_b   1.000
_cell.length_c   1.000
_cell.angle_alpha   90.00
_cell.angle_beta   90.00
_cell.angle_gamma   90.00
#
_symmetry.space_group_name_H-M   'P 1'
#
loop_
_entity.id
_entity.type
_entity.pdbx_description
1 polymer ?
#
loop_
_entity_poly.entity_id
_entity_poly.type
_entity_poly.pdbx_seq_one_letter_code
_entity_poly.pdbx_strand_id
1 'polypeptide(L)'
;MTYLDEDGINVDGDHTKDVMRNHGGGEYVKLRWDPQSEATITTERKGSRIWYWVKSGLCFLCLGCVALLAAKWVGPLFLEKAIIPMINWETNRFTSPELAVLVFASVALFPTLVMPSSPSMWVAGMTFGYCFGFLLIITAAAIGVSLPFLIGSIFHHKIEEWLEKYPKKASLLRCAGGGNWFHQFRAVALIRVSPFPYILYNYCAVATRVKYWPYLIGSLVGMVPEIFVSIYTGILIKTLANARHHHHTLSAPEIILNVVGFCVTVGTIIFFTVYAKRKLKELQKVDDLLLK
;
A
#
# COMPACT_ATOMS: atom_id res chain seq x y z
N MET A 1 54.89 -25.76 47.91
CA MET A 1 54.81 -27.23 48.05
C MET A 1 53.58 -27.67 47.26
N THR A 2 53.81 -28.43 46.18
CA THR A 2 52.88 -29.31 45.38
C THR A 2 51.64 -28.66 44.72
N TYR A 3 51.51 -28.46 43.40
CA TYR A 3 51.68 -29.23 42.11
C TYR A 3 50.39 -29.88 41.56
N LEU A 4 50.27 -29.82 40.22
CA LEU A 4 49.32 -30.40 39.21
C LEU A 4 48.21 -29.44 38.73
N ASP A 5 48.21 -28.83 37.53
CA ASP A 5 48.37 -29.22 36.09
C ASP A 5 47.12 -29.83 35.39
N GLU A 6 46.92 -29.40 34.13
CA GLU A 6 46.06 -29.92 33.02
C GLU A 6 44.54 -29.63 33.07
N ASP A 7 43.78 -29.24 32.02
CA ASP A 7 43.86 -29.18 30.54
C ASP A 7 42.72 -28.22 30.06
N GLY A 8 42.60 -27.67 28.84
CA GLY A 8 43.22 -27.90 27.54
C GLY A 8 42.28 -27.26 26.50
N ILE A 9 42.77 -26.26 25.77
CA ILE A 9 42.12 -25.72 24.56
C ILE A 9 42.40 -26.73 23.45
N ASN A 10 41.37 -27.34 22.87
CA ASN A 10 41.53 -28.17 21.68
C ASN A 10 40.36 -27.98 20.71
N VAL A 11 40.53 -27.01 19.80
CA VAL A 11 39.86 -27.00 18.50
C VAL A 11 40.99 -26.89 17.50
N ASP A 12 41.57 -28.02 17.12
CA ASP A 12 42.34 -28.08 15.89
C ASP A 12 41.95 -29.35 15.11
N GLY A 13 41.27 -29.11 14.00
CA GLY A 13 40.84 -30.10 13.02
C GLY A 13 41.45 -29.71 11.67
N ASP A 14 42.76 -29.90 11.61
CA ASP A 14 43.58 -30.21 10.44
C ASP A 14 43.49 -29.25 9.23
N HIS A 15 44.21 -28.14 9.35
CA HIS A 15 44.84 -27.51 8.20
C HIS A 15 46.34 -27.43 8.45
N THR A 16 47.07 -28.51 8.14
CA THR A 16 48.54 -28.47 8.00
C THR A 16 48.93 -27.37 7.01
N LYS A 17 49.28 -26.20 7.54
CA LYS A 17 49.96 -25.13 6.83
C LYS A 17 51.46 -25.34 7.02
N ASP A 18 52.11 -25.95 6.03
CA ASP A 18 53.57 -25.99 5.98
C ASP A 18 54.10 -24.57 5.75
N VAL A 19 54.54 -23.92 6.83
CA VAL A 19 55.20 -22.61 6.78
C VAL A 19 56.69 -22.85 6.55
N MET A 20 57.17 -22.54 5.34
CA MET A 20 58.60 -22.54 5.04
C MET A 20 59.14 -21.12 5.03
N ARG A 21 60.34 -20.94 5.60
CA ARG A 21 60.98 -19.66 5.83
C ARG A 21 62.18 -19.52 4.90
N ASN A 22 62.24 -18.45 4.10
CA ASN A 22 63.36 -18.21 3.19
C ASN A 22 64.51 -17.49 3.92
N HIS A 23 65.75 -17.64 3.46
CA HIS A 23 66.98 -17.06 4.03
C HIS A 23 67.03 -15.51 4.08
N GLY A 24 66.00 -14.81 3.58
CA GLY A 24 65.83 -13.36 3.66
C GLY A 24 64.74 -12.88 4.65
N GLY A 25 64.15 -13.75 5.46
CA GLY A 25 63.26 -13.34 6.57
C GLY A 25 61.81 -13.00 6.22
N GLY A 26 61.34 -13.23 4.99
CA GLY A 26 59.93 -13.11 4.64
C GLY A 26 59.19 -14.45 4.76
N GLU A 27 58.06 -14.47 5.48
CA GLU A 27 57.13 -15.61 5.55
C GLU A 27 56.09 -15.53 4.44
N TYR A 28 55.82 -16.66 3.78
CA TYR A 28 54.71 -16.78 2.83
C TYR A 28 54.02 -18.14 2.99
N VAL A 29 52.69 -18.13 2.85
CA VAL A 29 51.83 -19.30 2.98
C VAL A 29 51.48 -19.81 1.58
N LYS A 30 51.91 -21.03 1.24
CA LYS A 30 51.57 -21.67 -0.03
C LYS A 30 50.18 -22.30 0.08
N LEU A 31 49.16 -21.66 -0.48
CA LEU A 31 47.82 -22.24 -0.58
C LEU A 31 47.87 -23.41 -1.57
N ARG A 32 47.68 -24.63 -1.06
CA ARG A 32 47.52 -25.83 -1.88
C ARG A 32 46.16 -25.75 -2.56
N TRP A 33 46.14 -25.65 -3.90
CA TRP A 33 44.91 -25.64 -4.68
C TRP A 33 44.36 -27.06 -4.76
N ASP A 34 43.17 -27.28 -4.20
CA ASP A 34 42.46 -28.57 -4.23
C ASP A 34 41.33 -28.51 -5.28
N PRO A 35 41.38 -29.28 -6.38
CA PRO A 35 40.39 -29.20 -7.46
C PRO A 35 38.99 -29.68 -7.05
N GLN A 36 38.85 -30.29 -5.87
CA GLN A 36 37.64 -31.00 -5.48
C GLN A 36 36.55 -30.11 -4.85
N SER A 37 36.85 -28.85 -4.51
CA SER A 37 35.89 -27.91 -3.90
C SER A 37 34.96 -27.21 -4.90
N GLU A 38 35.25 -27.23 -6.21
CA GLU A 38 34.41 -26.56 -7.23
C GLU A 38 33.23 -27.41 -7.72
N ALA A 39 33.21 -28.72 -7.43
CA ALA A 39 32.17 -29.62 -7.95
C ALA A 39 30.84 -29.58 -7.18
N THR A 40 30.77 -28.96 -5.98
CA THR A 40 29.61 -29.10 -5.08
C THR A 40 28.68 -27.88 -5.01
N ILE A 41 28.98 -26.76 -5.69
CA ILE A 41 28.27 -25.49 -5.45
C ILE A 41 27.15 -25.15 -6.46
N THR A 42 26.94 -25.94 -7.53
CA THR A 42 26.01 -25.52 -8.60
C THR A 42 24.58 -26.07 -8.55
N THR A 43 24.22 -26.95 -7.59
CA THR A 43 22.91 -27.64 -7.65
C THR A 43 21.86 -27.17 -6.62
N GLU A 44 22.21 -26.35 -5.63
CA GLU A 44 21.25 -25.95 -4.57
C GLU A 44 20.43 -24.67 -4.86
N ARG A 45 20.85 -23.82 -5.81
CA ARG A 45 20.25 -22.47 -5.95
C ARG A 45 18.96 -22.41 -6.79
N LYS A 46 18.63 -23.48 -7.54
CA LYS A 46 17.46 -23.50 -8.44
C LYS A 46 16.16 -23.92 -7.73
N GLY A 47 16.27 -24.75 -6.67
CA GLY A 47 15.14 -25.24 -5.89
C GLY A 47 14.39 -24.13 -5.12
N SER A 48 15.14 -23.21 -4.50
CA SER A 48 14.57 -22.12 -3.68
C SER A 48 13.64 -21.17 -4.46
N ARG A 49 13.96 -20.88 -5.73
CA ARG A 49 13.14 -19.98 -6.56
C ARG A 49 11.83 -20.64 -6.99
N ILE A 50 11.86 -21.93 -7.36
CA ILE A 50 10.65 -22.70 -7.73
C ILE A 50 9.74 -22.88 -6.51
N TRP A 51 10.33 -23.21 -5.35
CA TRP A 51 9.58 -23.36 -4.10
C TRP A 51 8.92 -22.06 -3.64
N TYR A 52 9.55 -20.91 -3.89
CA TYR A 52 8.92 -19.60 -3.67
C TYR A 52 7.67 -19.38 -4.54
N TRP A 53 7.74 -19.70 -5.83
CA TRP A 53 6.58 -19.59 -6.73
C TRP A 53 5.47 -20.58 -6.40
N VAL A 54 5.82 -21.81 -6.00
CA VAL A 54 4.85 -22.83 -5.56
C VAL A 54 4.17 -22.39 -4.26
N LYS A 55 4.94 -21.91 -3.26
CA LYS A 55 4.39 -21.40 -1.99
C LYS A 55 3.53 -20.15 -2.20
N SER A 56 3.94 -19.27 -3.11
CA SER A 56 3.17 -18.10 -3.52
C SER A 56 1.86 -18.51 -4.19
N GLY A 57 1.89 -19.44 -5.14
CA GLY A 57 0.70 -20.00 -5.80
C GLY A 57 -0.26 -20.67 -4.82
N LEU A 58 0.26 -21.46 -3.87
CA LEU A 58 -0.53 -22.10 -2.82
C LEU A 58 -1.17 -21.08 -1.88
N CYS A 59 -0.45 -19.99 -1.56
CA CYS A 59 -0.98 -18.88 -0.76
C CYS A 59 -2.12 -18.16 -1.51
N PHE A 60 -1.95 -17.87 -2.80
CA PHE A 60 -3.01 -17.28 -3.63
C PHE A 60 -4.23 -18.20 -3.76
N LEU A 61 -4.02 -19.51 -3.92
CA LEU A 61 -5.10 -20.49 -3.97
C LEU A 61 -5.85 -20.55 -2.64
N CYS A 62 -5.13 -20.59 -1.52
CA CYS A 62 -5.72 -20.58 -0.18
C CYS A 62 -6.49 -19.28 0.09
N LEU A 63 -5.93 -18.12 -0.28
CA LEU A 63 -6.63 -16.84 -0.25
C LEU A 63 -7.90 -16.87 -1.10
N GLY A 64 -7.84 -17.45 -2.30
CA GLY A 64 -8.98 -17.61 -3.20
C GLY A 64 -10.07 -18.49 -2.59
N CYS A 65 -9.72 -19.63 -1.98
CA CYS A 65 -10.66 -20.50 -1.30
C CYS A 65 -11.30 -19.81 -0.08
N VAL A 66 -10.51 -19.10 0.73
CA VAL A 66 -11.01 -18.30 1.85
C VAL A 66 -11.94 -17.20 1.36
N ALA A 67 -11.60 -16.52 0.27
CA ALA A 67 -12.45 -15.51 -0.35
C ALA A 67 -13.77 -16.11 -0.86
N LEU A 68 -13.76 -17.30 -1.46
CA LEU A 68 -14.97 -17.99 -1.91
C LEU A 68 -15.85 -18.45 -0.74
N LEU A 69 -15.25 -18.96 0.33
CA LEU A 69 -15.96 -19.33 1.55
C LEU A 69 -16.57 -18.10 2.23
N ALA A 70 -15.82 -17.00 2.32
CA ALA A 70 -16.30 -15.73 2.82
C ALA A 70 -17.44 -15.18 1.93
N ALA A 71 -17.31 -15.24 0.61
CA ALA A 71 -18.36 -14.83 -0.32
C ALA A 71 -19.62 -15.70 -0.21
N LYS A 72 -19.48 -17.00 0.10
CA LYS A 72 -20.60 -17.93 0.26
C LYS A 72 -21.30 -17.78 1.61
N TRP A 73 -20.57 -17.52 2.69
CA TRP A 73 -21.11 -17.51 4.06
C TRP A 73 -21.24 -16.11 4.66
N VAL A 74 -20.20 -15.29 4.56
CA VAL A 74 -20.16 -13.94 5.15
C VAL A 74 -20.86 -12.93 4.26
N GLY A 75 -20.69 -13.03 2.93
CA GLY A 75 -21.31 -12.14 1.95
C GLY A 75 -22.84 -12.02 2.10
N PRO A 76 -23.60 -13.14 2.09
CA PRO A 76 -25.05 -13.09 2.21
C PRO A 76 -25.49 -12.55 3.58
N LEU A 77 -24.86 -12.99 4.67
CA LEU A 77 -25.17 -12.51 6.02
C LEU A 77 -24.92 -11.01 6.17
N PHE A 78 -23.81 -10.50 5.63
CA PHE A 78 -23.47 -9.09 5.68
C PHE A 78 -24.44 -8.25 4.83
N LEU A 79 -24.79 -8.73 3.63
CA LEU A 79 -25.76 -8.08 2.77
C LEU A 79 -27.15 -8.03 3.42
N GLU A 80 -27.64 -9.15 3.97
CA GLU A 80 -28.98 -9.26 4.56
C GLU A 80 -29.12 -8.56 5.91
N LYS A 81 -28.10 -8.63 6.77
CA LYS A 81 -28.20 -8.08 8.14
C LYS A 81 -27.64 -6.67 8.30
N ALA A 82 -26.68 -6.25 7.48
CA ALA A 82 -26.07 -4.93 7.61
C ALA A 82 -26.50 -4.02 6.45
N ILE A 83 -26.26 -4.44 5.21
CA ILE A 83 -26.43 -3.55 4.05
C ILE A 83 -27.89 -3.27 3.72
N ILE A 84 -28.74 -4.29 3.57
CA ILE A 84 -30.15 -4.11 3.20
C ILE A 84 -30.90 -3.25 4.24
N PRO A 85 -30.81 -3.53 5.56
CA PRO A 85 -31.43 -2.68 6.57
C PRO A 85 -30.87 -1.26 6.56
N MET A 86 -29.56 -1.10 6.31
CA MET A 86 -28.93 0.21 6.20
C MET A 86 -29.46 1.00 5.01
N ILE A 87 -29.53 0.41 3.80
CA ILE A 87 -30.06 1.06 2.60
C ILE A 87 -31.54 1.44 2.80
N ASN A 88 -32.35 0.54 3.37
CA ASN A 88 -33.76 0.80 3.64
C ASN A 88 -33.94 1.90 4.69
N TRP A 89 -33.13 1.89 5.75
CA TRP A 89 -33.13 2.95 6.76
C TRP A 89 -32.70 4.29 6.14
N GLU A 90 -31.64 4.29 5.32
CA GLU A 90 -31.14 5.48 4.62
C GLU A 90 -32.22 6.09 3.72
N THR A 91 -32.86 5.25 2.89
CA THR A 91 -33.90 5.66 1.93
C THR A 91 -35.17 6.15 2.63
N ASN A 92 -35.52 5.57 3.79
CA ASN A 92 -36.70 5.97 4.56
C ASN A 92 -36.45 7.17 5.47
N ARG A 93 -35.21 7.39 5.92
CA ARG A 93 -34.88 8.42 6.91
C ARG A 93 -34.46 9.75 6.28
N PHE A 94 -33.81 9.71 5.12
CA PHE A 94 -33.19 10.88 4.50
C PHE A 94 -33.61 11.06 3.06
N THR A 95 -33.74 12.32 2.66
CA THR A 95 -33.86 12.71 1.26
C THR A 95 -32.49 12.73 0.59
N SER A 96 -32.45 12.59 -0.75
CA SER A 96 -31.20 12.66 -1.53
C SER A 96 -30.31 13.87 -1.23
N PRO A 97 -30.81 15.12 -1.06
CA PRO A 97 -29.96 16.24 -0.69
C PRO A 97 -29.41 16.17 0.74
N GLU A 98 -30.16 15.63 1.71
CA GLU A 98 -29.66 15.45 3.08
C GLU A 98 -28.52 14.43 3.12
N LEU A 99 -28.65 13.34 2.36
CA LEU A 99 -27.58 12.36 2.19
C LEU A 99 -26.35 12.97 1.52
N ALA A 100 -26.55 13.84 0.53
CA ALA A 100 -25.43 14.52 -0.11
C ALA A 100 -24.63 15.36 0.90
N VAL A 101 -25.32 16.09 1.79
CA VAL A 101 -24.68 16.87 2.86
C VAL A 101 -23.96 15.96 3.86
N LEU A 102 -24.57 14.85 4.28
CA LEU A 102 -23.99 13.92 5.25
C LEU A 102 -22.75 13.22 4.68
N VAL A 103 -22.81 12.77 3.42
CA VAL A 103 -21.66 12.18 2.74
C VAL A 103 -20.56 13.22 2.54
N PHE A 104 -20.91 14.44 2.12
CA PHE A 104 -19.95 15.52 1.96
C PHE A 104 -19.24 15.83 3.27
N ALA A 105 -19.99 16.05 4.36
CA ALA A 105 -19.46 16.35 5.67
C ALA A 105 -18.57 15.23 6.21
N SER A 106 -18.98 13.97 6.06
CA SER A 106 -18.18 12.83 6.50
C SER A 106 -16.88 12.68 5.70
N VAL A 107 -16.91 12.76 4.37
CA VAL A 107 -15.70 12.70 3.54
C VAL A 107 -14.75 13.88 3.83
N ALA A 108 -15.29 15.06 4.13
CA ALA A 108 -14.51 16.25 4.48
C ALA A 108 -13.91 16.21 5.90
N LEU A 109 -14.59 15.61 6.87
CA LEU A 109 -14.18 15.66 8.29
C LEU A 109 -13.46 14.40 8.76
N PHE A 110 -13.83 13.22 8.26
CA PHE A 110 -13.27 11.94 8.73
C PHE A 110 -11.75 11.84 8.59
N PRO A 111 -11.13 12.31 7.49
CA PRO A 111 -9.67 12.34 7.38
C PRO A 111 -8.99 13.11 8.52
N THR A 112 -9.63 14.17 9.02
CA THR A 112 -9.17 15.01 10.14
C THR A 112 -9.37 14.32 11.49
N LEU A 113 -10.28 13.37 11.57
CA LEU A 113 -10.58 12.59 12.77
C LEU A 113 -9.90 11.21 12.74
N VAL A 114 -9.01 10.96 11.78
CA VAL A 114 -8.32 9.66 11.61
C VAL A 114 -9.34 8.52 11.39
N MET A 115 -10.52 8.86 10.85
CA MET A 115 -11.59 7.93 10.56
C MET A 115 -11.60 7.53 9.07
N PRO A 116 -11.97 6.29 8.72
CA PRO A 116 -12.06 5.86 7.33
C PRO A 116 -13.26 6.51 6.62
N SER A 117 -13.01 7.15 5.48
CA SER A 117 -14.03 7.76 4.63
C SER A 117 -14.65 6.81 3.61
N SER A 118 -14.11 5.59 3.45
CA SER A 118 -14.58 4.60 2.47
C SER A 118 -16.07 4.28 2.58
N PRO A 119 -16.67 4.09 3.79
CA PRO A 119 -18.11 3.83 3.89
C PRO A 119 -18.97 4.95 3.28
N SER A 120 -18.62 6.21 3.53
CA SER A 120 -19.32 7.36 2.96
C SER A 120 -19.17 7.43 1.44
N MET A 121 -17.99 7.09 0.91
CA MET A 121 -17.78 7.03 -0.54
C MET A 121 -18.61 5.94 -1.21
N TRP A 122 -18.79 4.79 -0.55
CA TRP A 122 -19.67 3.73 -1.04
C TRP A 122 -21.13 4.20 -1.08
N VAL A 123 -21.60 4.88 -0.03
CA VAL A 123 -22.94 5.51 0.01
C VAL A 123 -23.10 6.52 -1.13
N ALA A 124 -22.09 7.36 -1.39
CA ALA A 124 -22.13 8.27 -2.54
C ALA A 124 -22.31 7.52 -3.87
N GLY A 125 -21.62 6.38 -4.04
CA GLY A 125 -21.77 5.54 -5.22
C GLY A 125 -23.15 4.89 -5.32
N MET A 126 -23.69 4.39 -4.20
CA MET A 126 -25.02 3.79 -4.11
C MET A 126 -26.13 4.78 -4.48
N THR A 127 -26.00 6.03 -4.05
CA THR A 127 -27.08 7.03 -4.12
C THR A 127 -26.96 7.95 -5.34
N PHE A 128 -25.76 8.39 -5.69
CA PHE A 128 -25.53 9.41 -6.74
C PHE A 128 -24.82 8.89 -7.99
N GLY A 129 -24.34 7.65 -7.98
CA GLY A 129 -23.64 7.03 -9.12
C GLY A 129 -22.29 7.69 -9.45
N TYR A 130 -21.77 7.45 -10.65
CA TYR A 130 -20.42 7.87 -11.03
C TYR A 130 -20.23 9.38 -11.10
N CYS A 131 -21.08 10.11 -11.84
CA CYS A 131 -20.82 11.52 -12.11
C CYS A 131 -21.01 12.40 -10.86
N PHE A 132 -22.21 12.38 -10.28
CA PHE A 132 -22.52 13.18 -9.09
C PHE A 132 -21.79 12.68 -7.85
N GLY A 133 -21.64 11.36 -7.67
CA GLY A 133 -20.84 10.80 -6.59
C GLY A 133 -19.38 11.21 -6.68
N PHE A 134 -18.77 11.20 -7.87
CA PHE A 134 -17.40 11.67 -8.06
C PHE A 134 -17.25 13.15 -7.72
N LEU A 135 -18.12 14.01 -8.25
CA LEU A 135 -18.09 15.46 -7.96
C LEU A 135 -18.26 15.76 -6.47
N LEU A 136 -19.14 15.04 -5.80
CA LEU A 136 -19.36 15.18 -4.37
C LEU A 136 -18.12 14.74 -3.57
N ILE A 137 -17.57 13.57 -3.87
CA ILE A 137 -16.42 13.03 -3.16
C ILE A 137 -15.17 13.88 -3.41
N ILE A 138 -14.88 14.28 -4.65
CA ILE A 138 -13.65 15.02 -4.97
C ILE A 138 -13.65 16.42 -4.33
N THR A 139 -14.80 17.09 -4.29
CA THR A 139 -14.94 18.41 -3.65
C THR A 139 -14.87 18.31 -2.12
N ALA A 140 -15.50 17.29 -1.52
CA ALA A 140 -15.37 17.02 -0.09
C ALA A 140 -13.93 16.62 0.29
N ALA A 141 -13.27 15.80 -0.55
CA ALA A 141 -11.89 15.37 -0.35
C ALA A 141 -10.92 16.55 -0.38
N ALA A 142 -11.17 17.58 -1.18
CA ALA A 142 -10.37 18.82 -1.15
C ALA A 142 -10.33 19.42 0.25
N ILE A 143 -11.48 19.52 0.93
CA ILE A 143 -11.55 19.98 2.32
C ILE A 143 -10.87 18.97 3.25
N GLY A 144 -11.13 17.67 3.05
CA GLY A 144 -10.60 16.59 3.86
C GLY A 144 -9.08 16.42 3.82
N VAL A 145 -8.40 16.86 2.76
CA VAL A 145 -6.93 16.89 2.71
C VAL A 145 -6.37 18.22 3.19
N SER A 146 -7.10 19.32 3.02
CA SER A 146 -6.67 20.64 3.46
C SER A 146 -6.69 20.78 4.97
N LEU A 147 -7.74 20.31 5.65
CA LEU A 147 -7.84 20.43 7.12
C LEU A 147 -6.67 19.76 7.86
N PRO A 148 -6.31 18.49 7.60
CA PRO A 148 -5.13 17.88 8.21
C PRO A 148 -3.82 18.57 7.84
N PHE A 149 -3.72 19.15 6.64
CA PHE A 149 -2.53 19.91 6.24
C PHE A 149 -2.40 21.21 7.05
N LEU A 150 -3.49 21.93 7.27
CA LEU A 150 -3.46 23.11 8.13
C LEU A 150 -3.14 22.73 9.58
N ILE A 151 -3.76 21.68 10.12
CA ILE A 151 -3.48 21.21 11.49
C ILE A 151 -2.04 20.73 11.62
N GLY A 152 -1.54 19.95 10.65
CA GLY A 152 -0.17 19.44 10.63
C GLY A 152 0.88 20.57 10.57
N SER A 153 0.55 21.73 10.00
CA SER A 153 1.42 22.90 9.97
C SER A 153 1.71 23.48 11.35
N ILE A 154 0.75 23.37 12.27
CA ILE A 154 0.90 23.83 13.66
C ILE A 154 1.85 22.91 14.42
N PHE A 155 1.87 21.61 14.11
CA PHE A 155 2.64 20.59 14.82
C PHE A 155 3.89 20.12 14.06
N HIS A 156 4.36 20.89 13.07
CA HIS A 156 5.45 20.52 12.16
C HIS A 156 6.66 19.92 12.88
N HIS A 157 7.17 20.58 13.93
CA HIS A 157 8.38 20.14 14.64
C HIS A 157 8.23 18.74 15.27
N LYS A 158 7.08 18.46 15.88
CA LYS A 158 6.79 17.15 16.48
C LYS A 158 6.64 16.05 15.43
N ILE A 159 6.08 16.39 14.27
CA ILE A 159 5.90 15.44 13.17
C ILE A 159 7.27 15.10 12.56
N GLU A 160 8.16 16.08 12.42
CA GLU A 160 9.53 15.87 11.91
C GLU A 160 10.33 14.94 12.84
N GLU A 161 10.37 15.22 14.15
CA GLU A 161 10.99 14.35 15.15
C GLU A 161 10.41 12.93 15.15
N TRP A 162 9.09 12.79 15.01
CA TRP A 162 8.46 11.47 14.94
C TRP A 162 8.85 10.71 13.67
N LEU A 163 8.97 11.43 12.55
CA LEU A 163 9.29 10.85 11.25
C LEU A 163 10.75 10.38 11.17
N GLU A 164 11.67 11.02 11.90
CA GLU A 164 13.07 10.58 12.04
C GLU A 164 13.22 9.16 12.60
N LYS A 165 12.25 8.70 13.40
CA LYS A 165 12.21 7.30 13.89
C LYS A 165 11.99 6.27 12.77
N TYR A 166 11.56 6.72 11.57
CA TYR A 166 11.26 5.87 10.41
C TYR A 166 11.97 6.34 9.13
N PRO A 167 13.31 6.16 9.01
CA PRO A 167 14.12 6.80 7.97
C PRO A 167 13.70 6.42 6.52
N LYS A 168 13.21 5.20 6.30
CA LYS A 168 12.69 4.77 4.98
C LYS A 168 11.40 5.48 4.56
N LYS A 169 10.55 5.84 5.53
CA LYS A 169 9.32 6.61 5.25
C LYS A 169 9.67 8.10 5.15
N ALA A 170 10.54 8.58 6.03
CA ALA A 170 11.04 9.95 6.04
C ALA A 170 11.67 10.37 4.71
N SER A 171 12.50 9.51 4.11
CA SER A 171 13.11 9.78 2.80
C SER A 171 12.08 9.92 1.69
N LEU A 172 11.13 8.99 1.55
CA LEU A 172 10.05 9.08 0.57
C LEU A 172 9.25 10.40 0.70
N LEU A 173 8.96 10.78 1.95
CA LEU A 173 8.25 12.00 2.28
C LEU A 173 9.12 13.24 1.97
N ARG A 174 10.40 13.27 2.33
CA ARG A 174 11.33 14.38 2.02
C ARG A 174 11.52 14.59 0.52
N CYS A 175 11.61 13.52 -0.28
CA CYS A 175 11.66 13.62 -1.74
C CYS A 175 10.43 14.34 -2.31
N ALA A 176 9.27 14.24 -1.65
CA ALA A 176 8.07 14.97 -2.09
C ALA A 176 8.22 16.49 -1.92
N GLY A 177 9.00 16.93 -0.94
CA GLY A 177 9.28 18.33 -0.64
C GLY A 177 10.25 19.03 -1.58
N GLY A 178 11.10 18.27 -2.26
CA GLY A 178 12.15 18.78 -3.13
C GLY A 178 11.63 19.37 -4.44
N GLY A 179 12.45 20.23 -5.05
CA GLY A 179 12.29 20.68 -6.43
C GLY A 179 11.21 21.73 -6.68
N ASN A 180 10.72 21.77 -7.92
CA ASN A 180 9.75 22.76 -8.40
C ASN A 180 8.29 22.35 -8.08
N TRP A 181 7.36 23.27 -8.29
CA TRP A 181 5.91 23.06 -8.05
C TRP A 181 5.38 21.77 -8.70
N PHE A 182 5.80 21.49 -9.94
CA PHE A 182 5.36 20.31 -10.69
C PHE A 182 5.94 19.00 -10.13
N HIS A 183 7.18 19.03 -9.65
CA HIS A 183 7.84 17.90 -9.01
C HIS A 183 7.11 17.52 -7.72
N GLN A 184 6.82 18.51 -6.88
CA GLN A 184 6.05 18.30 -5.64
C GLN A 184 4.66 17.74 -5.94
N PHE A 185 3.94 18.31 -6.92
CA PHE A 185 2.63 17.82 -7.36
C PHE A 185 2.69 16.35 -7.77
N ARG A 186 3.65 15.99 -8.62
CA ARG A 186 3.82 14.63 -9.12
C ARG A 186 4.18 13.66 -7.99
N ALA A 187 5.07 14.05 -7.09
CA ALA A 187 5.45 13.23 -5.95
C ALA A 187 4.26 12.95 -5.02
N VAL A 188 3.47 13.98 -4.71
CA VAL A 188 2.24 13.85 -3.90
C VAL A 188 1.25 12.89 -4.56
N ALA A 189 0.94 13.09 -5.85
CA ALA A 189 0.01 12.23 -6.57
C ALA A 189 0.47 10.76 -6.57
N LEU A 190 1.76 10.53 -6.79
CA LEU A 190 2.33 9.19 -6.78
C LEU A 190 2.29 8.54 -5.39
N ILE A 191 2.54 9.30 -4.32
CA ILE A 191 2.44 8.79 -2.95
C ILE A 191 1.01 8.36 -2.63
N ARG A 192 0.01 9.15 -3.05
CA ARG A 192 -1.41 8.83 -2.86
C ARG A 192 -1.87 7.57 -3.59
N VAL A 193 -1.32 7.34 -4.79
CA VAL A 193 -1.60 6.11 -5.56
C VAL A 193 -0.83 4.90 -5.01
N SER A 194 0.27 5.15 -4.30
CA SER A 194 1.03 4.09 -3.63
C SER A 194 0.27 3.52 -2.43
N PRO A 195 0.56 2.29 -1.98
CA PRO A 195 -0.08 1.69 -0.80
C PRO A 195 0.39 2.33 0.53
N PHE A 196 0.84 3.59 0.50
CA PHE A 196 1.24 4.33 1.68
C PHE A 196 -0.01 4.68 2.51
N PRO A 197 -0.01 4.51 3.84
CA PRO A 197 -1.19 4.76 4.65
C PRO A 197 -1.67 6.22 4.52
N TYR A 198 -2.85 6.38 3.92
CA TYR A 198 -3.49 7.66 3.62
C TYR A 198 -3.57 8.59 4.83
N ILE A 199 -3.98 8.03 5.97
CA ILE A 199 -4.16 8.76 7.24
C ILE A 199 -2.83 9.38 7.70
N LEU A 200 -1.73 8.64 7.61
CA LEU A 200 -0.41 9.15 7.99
C LEU A 200 0.03 10.26 7.05
N TYR A 201 -0.19 10.10 5.75
CA TYR A 201 0.25 11.07 4.77
C TYR A 201 -0.46 12.42 4.90
N ASN A 202 -1.75 12.45 5.26
CA ASN A 202 -2.51 13.68 5.47
C ASN A 202 -1.85 14.66 6.46
N TYR A 203 -1.26 14.16 7.54
CA TYR A 203 -0.56 14.99 8.52
C TYR A 203 0.93 15.14 8.19
N CYS A 204 1.56 14.07 7.70
CA CYS A 204 3.00 14.06 7.44
C CYS A 204 3.38 14.91 6.22
N ALA A 205 2.46 15.18 5.29
CA ALA A 205 2.72 16.02 4.12
C ALA A 205 3.25 17.41 4.51
N VAL A 206 2.88 17.94 5.67
CA VAL A 206 3.36 19.25 6.12
C VAL A 206 4.84 19.20 6.54
N ALA A 207 5.25 18.13 7.21
CA ALA A 207 6.64 17.92 7.59
C ALA A 207 7.57 17.76 6.38
N THR A 208 7.01 17.59 5.17
CA THR A 208 7.79 17.47 3.94
C THR A 208 8.10 18.80 3.25
N ARG A 209 7.72 19.95 3.82
CA ARG A 209 7.92 21.28 3.18
C ARG A 209 7.27 21.42 1.79
N VAL A 210 6.31 20.56 1.46
CA VAL A 210 5.52 20.65 0.23
C VAL A 210 4.62 21.88 0.29
N LYS A 211 4.56 22.66 -0.80
CA LYS A 211 3.65 23.80 -0.90
C LYS A 211 2.20 23.31 -0.92
N TYR A 212 1.29 24.11 -0.35
CA TYR A 212 -0.13 23.75 -0.24
C TYR A 212 -0.78 23.40 -1.59
N TRP A 213 -0.55 24.20 -2.64
CA TRP A 213 -1.19 23.99 -3.95
C TRP A 213 -0.73 22.70 -4.67
N PRO A 214 0.58 22.40 -4.80
CA PRO A 214 1.04 21.08 -5.25
C PRO A 214 0.46 19.92 -4.44
N TYR A 215 0.38 20.09 -3.12
CA TYR A 215 -0.20 19.09 -2.23
C TYR A 215 -1.68 18.85 -2.52
N LEU A 216 -2.47 19.92 -2.61
CA LEU A 216 -3.91 19.83 -2.83
C LEU A 216 -4.23 19.19 -4.18
N ILE A 217 -3.68 19.74 -5.26
CA ILE A 217 -3.96 19.25 -6.62
C ILE A 217 -3.38 17.85 -6.81
N GLY A 218 -2.18 17.59 -6.29
CA GLY A 218 -1.55 16.27 -6.33
C GLY A 218 -2.38 15.24 -5.57
N SER A 219 -2.94 15.62 -4.43
CA SER A 219 -3.82 14.79 -3.62
C SER A 219 -5.11 14.45 -4.35
N LEU A 220 -5.79 15.45 -4.92
CA LEU A 220 -7.02 15.25 -5.68
C LEU A 220 -6.80 14.32 -6.87
N VAL A 221 -5.77 14.56 -7.67
CA VAL A 221 -5.43 13.71 -8.83
C VAL A 221 -5.06 12.29 -8.38
N GLY A 222 -4.26 12.16 -7.32
CA GLY A 222 -3.82 10.86 -6.80
C GLY A 222 -4.95 10.03 -6.19
N MET A 223 -6.03 10.66 -5.72
CA MET A 223 -7.21 9.97 -5.17
C MET A 223 -8.21 9.52 -6.22
N VAL A 224 -8.15 10.04 -7.45
CA VAL A 224 -9.12 9.69 -8.51
C VAL A 224 -9.31 8.18 -8.65
N PRO A 225 -8.26 7.33 -8.73
CA PRO A 225 -8.45 5.88 -8.83
C PRO A 225 -9.20 5.30 -7.63
N GLU A 226 -8.88 5.73 -6.41
CA GLU A 226 -9.54 5.27 -5.18
C GLU A 226 -11.02 5.65 -5.14
N ILE A 227 -11.36 6.86 -5.59
CA ILE A 227 -12.74 7.36 -5.65
C ILE A 227 -13.57 6.50 -6.61
N PHE A 228 -13.05 6.21 -7.81
CA PHE A 228 -13.74 5.36 -8.78
C PHE A 228 -13.98 3.94 -8.25
N VAL A 229 -12.98 3.34 -7.61
CA VAL A 229 -13.10 2.02 -6.98
C VAL A 229 -14.18 2.04 -5.90
N SER A 230 -14.21 3.08 -5.07
CA SER A 230 -15.19 3.23 -3.99
C SER A 230 -16.60 3.39 -4.53
N ILE A 231 -16.79 4.21 -5.57
CA ILE A 231 -18.09 4.38 -6.23
C ILE A 231 -18.55 3.06 -6.87
N TYR A 232 -17.68 2.39 -7.62
CA TYR A 232 -17.97 1.09 -8.22
C TYR A 232 -18.39 0.07 -7.15
N THR A 233 -17.65 0.03 -6.04
CA THR A 233 -17.95 -0.84 -4.90
C THR A 233 -19.34 -0.55 -4.33
N GLY A 234 -19.69 0.72 -4.13
CA GLY A 234 -21.02 1.12 -3.70
C GLY A 234 -22.11 0.65 -4.66
N ILE A 235 -21.97 0.94 -5.96
CA ILE A 235 -22.93 0.52 -6.99
C ILE A 235 -23.09 -1.01 -6.98
N LEU A 236 -21.99 -1.75 -6.93
CA LEU A 236 -22.00 -3.21 -6.89
C LEU A 236 -22.75 -3.72 -5.65
N ILE A 237 -22.48 -3.15 -4.47
CA ILE A 237 -23.19 -3.49 -3.23
C ILE A 237 -24.71 -3.30 -3.39
N LYS A 238 -25.14 -2.16 -3.93
CA LYS A 238 -26.56 -1.88 -4.19
C LYS A 238 -27.19 -2.87 -5.18
N THR A 239 -26.48 -3.19 -6.26
CA THR A 239 -26.95 -4.17 -7.26
C THR A 239 -27.10 -5.57 -6.65
N LEU A 240 -26.13 -6.03 -5.86
CA LEU A 240 -26.23 -7.32 -5.16
C LEU A 240 -27.38 -7.34 -4.14
N ALA A 241 -27.56 -6.26 -3.38
CA ALA A 241 -28.64 -6.14 -2.40
C ALA A 241 -30.03 -6.21 -3.08
N ASN A 242 -30.21 -5.49 -4.19
CA ASN A 242 -31.48 -5.50 -4.93
C ASN A 242 -31.79 -6.87 -5.57
N ALA A 243 -30.80 -7.54 -6.14
CA ALA A 243 -30.97 -8.86 -6.76
C ALA A 243 -31.41 -9.93 -5.75
N ARG A 244 -30.92 -9.85 -4.50
CA ARG A 244 -31.34 -10.73 -3.41
C ARG A 244 -32.78 -10.48 -2.96
N HIS A 245 -33.18 -9.22 -2.86
CA HIS A 245 -34.47 -8.84 -2.27
C HIS A 245 -35.67 -9.12 -3.19
N HIS A 246 -35.48 -9.11 -4.51
CA HIS A 246 -36.58 -9.27 -5.48
C HIS A 246 -36.67 -10.67 -6.11
N HIS A 247 -35.87 -11.65 -5.65
CA HIS A 247 -35.74 -12.97 -6.31
C HIS A 247 -35.49 -12.88 -7.83
N HIS A 248 -35.00 -11.73 -8.32
CA HIS A 248 -34.66 -11.55 -9.72
C HIS A 248 -33.32 -12.23 -9.96
N THR A 249 -33.30 -13.24 -10.82
CA THR A 249 -32.05 -13.77 -11.37
C THR A 249 -31.37 -12.65 -12.14
N LEU A 250 -30.15 -12.27 -11.73
CA LEU A 250 -29.33 -11.30 -12.45
C LEU A 250 -29.29 -11.68 -13.93
N SER A 251 -29.65 -10.75 -14.80
CA SER A 251 -29.69 -11.00 -16.24
C SER A 251 -28.26 -11.27 -16.72
N ALA A 252 -28.07 -12.21 -17.66
CA ALA A 252 -26.76 -12.51 -18.24
C ALA A 252 -25.94 -11.25 -18.63
N PRO A 253 -26.51 -10.21 -19.27
CA PRO A 253 -25.82 -8.94 -19.53
C PRO A 253 -25.39 -8.18 -18.26
N GLU A 254 -26.17 -8.19 -17.18
CA GLU A 254 -25.79 -7.53 -15.92
C GLU A 254 -24.61 -8.22 -15.26
N ILE A 255 -24.57 -9.56 -15.30
CA ILE A 255 -23.43 -10.34 -14.81
C ILE A 255 -22.19 -10.03 -15.65
N ILE A 256 -22.32 -10.04 -16.98
CA ILE A 256 -21.21 -9.72 -17.89
C ILE A 256 -20.69 -8.32 -17.63
N LEU A 257 -21.56 -7.31 -17.54
CA LEU A 257 -21.17 -5.93 -17.28
C LEU A 257 -20.50 -5.76 -15.91
N ASN A 258 -20.99 -6.45 -14.87
CA ASN A 258 -20.37 -6.43 -13.55
C ASN A 258 -18.99 -7.09 -13.54
N VAL A 259 -18.83 -8.25 -14.19
CA VAL A 259 -17.56 -8.96 -14.29
C VAL A 259 -16.55 -8.17 -15.13
N VAL A 260 -16.96 -7.62 -16.27
CA VAL A 260 -16.11 -6.77 -17.09
C VAL A 260 -15.71 -5.51 -16.32
N GLY A 261 -16.67 -4.85 -15.64
CA GLY A 261 -16.40 -3.69 -14.79
C GLY A 261 -15.42 -4.01 -13.66
N PHE A 262 -15.54 -5.19 -13.03
CA PHE A 262 -14.63 -5.67 -12.00
C PHE A 262 -13.22 -5.84 -12.56
N CYS A 263 -13.08 -6.56 -13.68
CA CYS A 263 -11.80 -6.79 -14.34
C CYS A 263 -11.11 -5.49 -14.74
N VAL A 264 -11.86 -4.54 -15.31
CA VAL A 264 -11.34 -3.21 -15.68
C VAL A 264 -10.88 -2.46 -14.43
N THR A 265 -11.65 -2.50 -13.35
CA THR A 265 -11.30 -1.84 -12.08
C THR A 265 -10.02 -2.42 -11.48
N VAL A 266 -9.94 -3.74 -11.37
CA VAL A 266 -8.76 -4.43 -10.85
C VAL A 266 -7.53 -4.16 -11.72
N GLY A 267 -7.67 -4.26 -13.05
CA GLY A 267 -6.59 -3.96 -13.99
C GLY A 267 -6.10 -2.52 -13.86
N THR A 268 -7.02 -1.57 -13.68
CA THR A 268 -6.72 -0.15 -13.49
C THR A 268 -5.96 0.10 -12.19
N ILE A 269 -6.40 -0.51 -11.07
CA ILE A 269 -5.67 -0.43 -9.79
C ILE A 269 -4.26 -0.97 -9.94
N ILE A 270 -4.11 -2.18 -10.49
CA ILE A 270 -2.78 -2.81 -10.65
C ILE A 270 -1.88 -1.93 -11.51
N PHE A 271 -2.40 -1.43 -12.63
CA PHE A 271 -1.67 -0.54 -13.51
C PHE A 271 -1.19 0.71 -12.79
N PHE A 272 -2.09 1.45 -12.12
CA PHE A 272 -1.74 2.68 -11.42
C PHE A 272 -0.80 2.43 -10.24
N THR A 273 -1.01 1.39 -9.44
CA THR A 273 -0.13 1.05 -8.32
C THR A 273 1.26 0.65 -8.80
N VAL A 274 1.37 -0.18 -9.85
CA VAL A 274 2.67 -0.60 -10.41
C VAL A 274 3.37 0.60 -11.04
N TYR A 275 2.64 1.43 -11.80
CA TYR A 275 3.17 2.64 -12.40
C TYR A 275 3.68 3.61 -11.34
N ALA A 276 2.89 3.86 -10.29
CA ALA A 276 3.27 4.75 -9.20
C ALA A 276 4.52 4.25 -8.47
N LYS A 277 4.57 2.94 -8.16
CA LYS A 277 5.74 2.32 -7.51
C LYS A 277 7.00 2.42 -8.37
N ARG A 278 6.89 2.28 -9.69
CA ARG A 278 8.02 2.44 -10.62
C ARG A 278 8.50 3.90 -10.66
N LYS A 279 7.58 4.86 -10.80
CA LYS A 279 7.92 6.28 -10.87
C LYS A 279 8.44 6.86 -9.56
N LEU A 280 7.93 6.43 -8.40
CA LEU A 280 8.50 6.82 -7.10
C LEU A 280 9.95 6.36 -6.95
N LYS A 281 10.28 5.14 -7.40
CA LYS A 281 11.67 4.65 -7.38
C LYS A 281 12.58 5.45 -8.31
N GLU A 282 12.08 5.90 -9.46
CA GLU A 282 12.84 6.79 -10.34
C GLU A 282 13.10 8.15 -9.67
N LEU A 283 12.07 8.75 -9.06
CA LEU A 283 12.22 10.04 -8.36
C LEU A 283 13.19 9.95 -7.19
N GLN A 284 13.12 8.89 -6.37
CA GLN A 284 14.06 8.65 -5.27
C GLN A 284 15.51 8.54 -5.76
N LYS A 285 15.75 7.82 -6.86
CA LYS A 285 17.10 7.69 -7.44
C LYS A 285 17.64 9.01 -7.97
N VAL A 286 16.80 9.84 -8.59
CA VAL A 286 17.23 11.15 -9.10
C VAL A 286 17.60 12.08 -7.95
N ASP A 287 16.81 12.09 -6.87
CA ASP A 287 17.08 12.90 -5.68
C ASP A 287 18.37 12.44 -4.97
N ASP A 288 18.58 11.13 -4.83
CA ASP A 288 19.82 10.54 -4.28
C ASP A 288 21.07 10.90 -5.12
N LEU A 289 20.92 11.11 -6.43
CA LEU A 289 22.00 11.53 -7.34
C LEU A 289 22.29 13.03 -7.26
N LEU A 290 21.28 13.86 -6.94
CA LEU A 290 21.45 15.32 -6.79
C LEU A 290 22.01 15.71 -5.42
N LEU A 291 21.87 14.85 -4.41
CA LEU A 291 22.38 15.06 -3.05
C LEU A 291 23.82 14.56 -2.85
N LYS A 292 24.48 14.06 -3.90
CA LYS A 292 25.84 13.51 -3.89
C LYS A 292 26.81 14.40 -4.63
#